data_AF-A0A8B6CMI0-F1
#
_entry.id   AF-A0A8B6CMI0-F1
#
_cell.length_a   1.000
_cell.length_b   1.000
_cell.length_c   1.000
_cell.angle_alpha   90.00
_cell.angle_beta   90.00
_cell.angle_gamma   90.00
#
_symmetry.space_group_name_H-M   'P 1'
#
loop_
_entity.id
_entity.type
_entity.pdbx_description
1 polymer ?
#
loop_
_entity_poly.entity_id
_entity_poly.type
_entity_poly.pdbx_seq_one_letter_code
_entity_poly.pdbx_strand_id
1 'polypeptide(L)'
;MSVRPSFWQERIQKVIRDQFDGENFVGNAIIIPAYDKDPDKEHIQKLKTNNISNGKPIKYLIHVPTMRVPKDVINSTNAYLSFRGVILAVQKHNRNPENQPIRRVLCPGLGTAVGRMPFNRCAFQMVQAFEIFDLRLNDKLMKPDKLWDVRAHDKMMQEYNE
;
A
#
# COMPACT_ATOMS: atom_id res chain seq x y z
N MET A 1 13.72 24.48 -19.81
CA MET A 1 13.87 23.89 -18.45
C MET A 1 13.27 22.49 -18.47
N SER A 2 14.12 21.47 -18.42
CA SER A 2 13.69 20.06 -18.48
C SER A 2 12.99 19.66 -17.19
N VAL A 3 11.73 19.24 -17.29
CA VAL A 3 10.88 18.83 -16.15
C VAL A 3 11.37 17.46 -15.68
N ARG A 4 11.97 17.39 -14.49
CA ARG A 4 12.52 16.14 -13.92
C ARG A 4 11.42 15.31 -13.23
N PRO A 5 11.55 13.96 -13.19
CA PRO A 5 10.57 13.05 -12.56
C PRO A 5 10.39 13.14 -11.02
N SER A 6 10.84 14.20 -10.35
CA SER A 6 11.28 14.11 -8.95
C SER A 6 10.28 14.48 -7.85
N PHE A 7 9.02 14.77 -8.18
CA PHE A 7 8.11 15.36 -7.19
C PHE A 7 7.62 14.39 -6.09
N TRP A 8 7.19 13.17 -6.44
CA TRP A 8 6.67 12.22 -5.44
C TRP A 8 7.77 11.60 -4.59
N GLN A 9 8.91 11.31 -5.21
CA GLN A 9 10.06 10.72 -4.54
C GLN A 9 10.63 11.66 -3.47
N GLU A 10 10.82 12.94 -3.79
CA GLU A 10 11.35 13.92 -2.82
C GLU A 10 10.38 14.11 -1.64
N ARG A 11 9.07 14.19 -1.92
CA ARG A 11 8.03 14.30 -0.88
C ARG A 11 8.06 13.14 0.08
N ILE A 12 8.04 11.90 -0.43
CA ILE A 12 8.00 10.74 0.45
C ILE A 12 9.30 10.61 1.24
N GLN A 13 10.45 10.89 0.63
CA GLN A 13 11.75 10.89 1.32
C GLN A 13 11.81 11.94 2.43
N LYS A 14 11.23 13.13 2.21
CA LYS A 14 11.11 14.15 3.25
C LYS A 14 10.27 13.66 4.42
N VAL A 15 9.09 13.09 4.15
CA VAL A 15 8.22 12.53 5.21
C VAL A 15 8.93 11.42 5.99
N ILE A 16 9.63 10.51 5.29
CA ILE A 16 10.38 9.43 5.94
C ILE A 16 11.48 9.98 6.86
N ARG A 17 12.23 10.99 6.42
CA ARG A 17 13.27 11.63 7.24
C ARG A 17 12.69 12.36 8.46
N ASP A 18 11.64 13.13 8.26
CA ASP A 18 11.13 14.05 9.28
C ASP A 18 10.20 13.38 10.29
N GLN A 19 9.47 12.32 9.90
CA GLN A 19 8.40 11.72 10.69
C GLN A 19 8.64 10.24 11.05
N PHE A 20 9.61 9.59 10.43
CA PHE A 20 9.90 8.17 10.61
C PHE A 20 11.39 7.91 10.89
N ASP A 21 12.12 8.91 11.39
CA ASP A 21 13.55 8.83 11.74
C ASP A 21 14.44 8.23 10.62
N GLY A 22 14.04 8.46 9.36
CA GLY A 22 14.76 7.99 8.18
C GLY A 22 14.39 6.60 7.68
N GLU A 23 13.47 5.87 8.33
CA GLU A 23 13.09 4.52 7.89
C GLU A 23 11.59 4.23 8.04
N ASN A 24 10.95 3.79 6.95
CA ASN A 24 9.60 3.24 7.00
C ASN A 24 9.64 1.70 7.02
N PHE A 25 8.96 1.07 7.98
CA PHE A 25 8.99 -0.38 8.17
C PHE A 25 7.94 -1.11 7.34
N VAL A 26 8.21 -2.39 7.05
CA VAL A 26 7.24 -3.28 6.37
C VAL A 26 5.95 -3.35 7.18
N GLY A 27 4.83 -3.09 6.52
CA GLY A 27 3.51 -3.04 7.13
C GLY A 27 3.09 -1.67 7.68
N ASN A 28 3.97 -0.65 7.63
CA ASN A 28 3.57 0.73 7.85
C ASN A 28 3.41 1.48 6.51
N ALA A 29 2.30 2.19 6.35
CA ALA A 29 1.98 2.91 5.11
C ALA A 29 1.88 4.41 5.36
N ILE A 30 2.46 5.18 4.44
CA ILE A 30 2.48 6.64 4.45
C ILE A 30 1.63 7.14 3.29
N ILE A 31 0.70 8.05 3.58
CA ILE A 31 -0.15 8.69 2.57
C ILE A 31 0.32 10.13 2.38
N ILE A 32 0.66 10.49 1.14
CA ILE A 32 1.00 11.87 0.77
C ILE A 32 0.11 12.36 -0.36
N PRO A 33 -0.18 13.68 -0.43
CA PRO A 33 -0.86 14.25 -1.59
C PRO A 33 0.02 14.14 -2.83
N ALA A 34 -0.58 13.68 -3.94
CA ALA A 34 0.10 13.52 -5.21
C ALA A 34 0.41 14.86 -5.90
N TYR A 35 -0.30 15.93 -5.53
CA TYR A 35 -0.13 17.27 -6.09
C TYR A 35 -0.03 18.30 -4.97
N ASP A 36 0.67 19.41 -5.20
CA ASP A 36 0.64 20.58 -4.30
C ASP A 36 -0.69 21.32 -4.33
N LYS A 37 -1.30 21.35 -5.51
CA LYS A 37 -2.57 21.99 -5.80
C LYS A 37 -3.38 21.05 -6.67
N ASP A 38 -4.70 21.17 -6.64
CA ASP A 38 -5.55 20.37 -7.51
C ASP A 38 -5.14 20.56 -8.99
N PRO A 39 -5.03 19.47 -9.77
CA PRO A 39 -4.66 19.56 -11.18
C PRO A 39 -5.61 20.46 -11.98
N ASP A 40 -5.03 21.30 -12.84
CA ASP A 40 -5.79 22.19 -13.71
C ASP A 40 -6.51 21.44 -14.86
N LYS A 41 -7.30 22.20 -15.62
CA LYS A 41 -8.09 21.66 -16.74
C LYS A 41 -7.20 21.05 -17.83
N GLU A 42 -6.01 21.61 -18.06
CA GLU A 42 -5.09 21.12 -19.08
C GLU A 42 -4.52 19.76 -18.69
N HIS A 43 -4.10 19.60 -17.43
CA HIS A 43 -3.63 18.34 -16.88
C HIS A 43 -4.72 17.27 -16.91
N ILE A 44 -5.94 17.61 -16.51
CA ILE A 44 -7.09 16.68 -16.60
C ILE A 44 -7.35 16.26 -18.06
N GLN A 45 -7.22 17.18 -19.01
CA GLN A 45 -7.38 16.87 -20.43
C GLN A 45 -6.28 15.91 -20.93
N LYS A 46 -5.03 16.13 -20.53
CA LYS A 46 -3.91 15.21 -20.82
C LYS A 46 -4.16 13.80 -20.27
N LEU A 47 -4.68 13.68 -19.05
CA LEU A 47 -5.03 12.37 -18.48
C LEU A 47 -6.09 11.65 -19.31
N LYS A 48 -7.11 12.37 -19.80
CA LYS A 48 -8.15 11.81 -20.67
C LYS A 48 -7.60 11.38 -22.02
N THR A 49 -6.86 12.26 -22.69
CA THR A 49 -6.31 12.00 -24.03
C THR A 49 -5.35 10.81 -24.03
N ASN A 50 -4.57 10.62 -22.96
CA ASN A 50 -3.63 9.51 -22.82
C ASN A 50 -4.24 8.25 -22.17
N ASN A 51 -5.56 8.24 -21.92
CA ASN A 51 -6.26 7.15 -21.22
C ASN A 51 -5.64 6.74 -19.86
N ILE A 52 -5.12 7.72 -19.12
CA ILE A 52 -4.48 7.50 -17.81
C ILE A 52 -5.55 7.62 -16.73
N SER A 53 -5.66 6.60 -15.86
CA SER A 53 -6.55 6.63 -14.69
C SER A 53 -8.00 6.99 -15.02
N ASN A 54 -8.49 6.60 -16.21
CA ASN A 54 -9.80 6.96 -16.74
C ASN A 54 -10.07 8.47 -16.73
N GLY A 55 -9.04 9.29 -17.00
CA GLY A 55 -9.13 10.75 -17.02
C GLY A 55 -9.34 11.41 -15.66
N LYS A 56 -9.12 10.67 -14.55
CA LYS A 56 -9.26 11.18 -13.18
C LYS A 56 -7.89 11.27 -12.52
N PRO A 57 -7.54 12.40 -11.90
CA PRO A 57 -6.27 12.54 -11.22
C PRO A 57 -6.19 11.62 -9.98
N ILE A 58 -5.04 10.96 -9.79
CA ILE A 58 -4.73 10.23 -8.57
C ILE A 58 -4.36 11.25 -7.50
N LYS A 59 -5.19 11.39 -6.46
CA LYS A 59 -5.04 12.46 -5.46
C LYS A 59 -3.96 12.19 -4.42
N TYR A 60 -3.71 10.92 -4.14
CA TYR A 60 -2.81 10.48 -3.08
C TYR A 60 -1.88 9.39 -3.58
N LEU A 61 -0.64 9.43 -3.12
CA LEU A 61 0.28 8.31 -3.21
C LEU A 61 0.35 7.62 -1.85
N ILE A 62 0.18 6.30 -1.84
CA ILE A 62 0.39 5.46 -0.66
C ILE A 62 1.73 4.75 -0.82
N HIS A 63 2.70 5.10 0.02
CA HIS A 63 3.98 4.42 0.08
C HIS A 63 3.94 3.35 1.17
N VAL A 64 4.20 2.10 0.77
CA VAL A 64 4.33 0.97 1.70
C VAL A 64 5.51 0.09 1.27
N PRO A 65 6.51 -0.14 2.13
CA PRO A 65 7.66 -0.96 1.81
C PRO A 65 7.30 -2.44 1.99
N THR A 66 7.64 -3.24 0.98
CA THR A 66 7.54 -4.71 1.04
C THR A 66 8.82 -5.37 1.53
N MET A 67 9.89 -4.58 1.73
CA MET A 67 11.22 -4.97 2.17
C MET A 67 11.99 -3.73 2.62
N ARG A 68 12.95 -3.90 3.54
CA ARG A 68 13.85 -2.82 3.99
C ARG A 68 14.82 -2.38 2.89
N VAL A 69 15.41 -3.36 2.22
CA VAL A 69 16.28 -3.21 1.06
C VAL A 69 15.86 -4.23 0.00
N PRO A 70 16.15 -4.00 -1.29
CA PRO A 70 15.95 -4.98 -2.36
C PRO A 70 16.44 -6.38 -1.97
N LYS A 71 15.53 -7.35 -1.77
CA LYS A 71 15.86 -8.74 -1.46
C LYS A 71 14.69 -9.68 -1.74
N ASP A 72 14.99 -10.98 -1.83
CA ASP A 72 13.97 -12.04 -1.92
C ASP A 72 13.11 -12.08 -0.65
N VAL A 73 11.80 -12.19 -0.85
CA VAL A 73 10.76 -12.28 0.21
C VAL A 73 9.76 -13.40 -0.05
N ILE A 74 10.15 -14.39 -0.86
CA ILE A 74 9.34 -15.53 -1.30
C ILE A 74 8.65 -16.29 -0.16
N ASN A 75 9.37 -16.51 0.95
CA ASN A 75 8.89 -17.27 2.12
C ASN A 75 8.49 -16.33 3.28
N SER A 76 7.97 -15.14 2.97
CA SER A 76 7.54 -14.17 3.98
C SER A 76 6.06 -13.85 3.85
N THR A 77 5.53 -13.13 4.83
CA THR A 77 4.18 -12.55 4.84
C THR A 77 4.18 -11.05 4.51
N ASN A 78 5.22 -10.57 3.82
CA ASN A 78 5.41 -9.14 3.58
C ASN A 78 4.31 -8.53 2.70
N ALA A 79 3.70 -9.27 1.77
CA ALA A 79 2.58 -8.76 0.96
C ALA A 79 1.34 -8.55 1.85
N TYR A 80 1.04 -9.49 2.74
CA TYR A 80 -0.03 -9.38 3.73
C TYR A 80 0.20 -8.18 4.65
N LEU A 81 1.38 -8.07 5.27
CA LEU A 81 1.70 -6.98 6.19
C LEU A 81 1.60 -5.62 5.49
N SER A 82 2.16 -5.51 4.29
CA SER A 82 2.12 -4.28 3.50
C SER A 82 0.69 -3.89 3.14
N PHE A 83 -0.12 -4.82 2.64
CA PHE A 83 -1.49 -4.52 2.25
C PHE A 83 -2.38 -4.20 3.47
N ARG A 84 -2.19 -4.90 4.59
CA ARG A 84 -2.79 -4.54 5.87
C ARG A 84 -2.44 -3.10 6.28
N GLY A 85 -1.16 -2.72 6.15
CA GLY A 85 -0.71 -1.34 6.39
C GLY A 85 -1.45 -0.31 5.55
N VAL A 86 -1.64 -0.59 4.26
CA VAL A 86 -2.42 0.25 3.34
C VAL A 86 -3.87 0.42 3.83
N ILE A 87 -4.56 -0.67 4.17
CA ILE A 87 -5.95 -0.65 4.65
C ILE A 87 -6.06 0.22 5.91
N LEU A 88 -5.19 -0.02 6.90
CA LEU A 88 -5.20 0.72 8.16
C LEU A 88 -4.89 2.21 7.97
N ALA A 89 -3.94 2.55 7.09
CA ALA A 89 -3.63 3.94 6.77
C ALA A 89 -4.79 4.64 6.07
N VAL A 90 -5.46 4.00 5.12
CA VAL A 90 -6.66 4.54 4.45
C VAL A 90 -7.80 4.73 5.44
N GLN A 91 -8.06 3.75 6.31
CA GLN A 91 -9.06 3.87 7.37
C GLN A 91 -8.75 5.03 8.32
N LYS A 92 -7.49 5.20 8.72
CA LYS A 92 -7.05 6.33 9.56
C LYS A 92 -7.23 7.66 8.83
N HIS A 93 -6.82 7.75 7.56
CA HIS A 93 -6.99 8.94 6.72
C HIS A 93 -8.45 9.35 6.60
N ASN A 94 -9.34 8.39 6.36
CA ASN A 94 -10.78 8.61 6.19
C ASN A 94 -11.53 8.97 7.49
N ARG A 95 -10.95 8.73 8.66
CA ARG A 95 -11.53 9.16 9.95
C ARG A 95 -11.35 10.65 10.22
N ASN A 96 -10.38 11.29 9.57
CA ASN A 96 -10.20 12.73 9.69
C ASN A 96 -11.19 13.45 8.76
N PRO A 97 -12.16 14.23 9.28
CA PRO A 97 -13.16 14.91 8.46
C PRO A 97 -12.57 15.98 7.52
N GLU A 98 -11.39 16.51 7.82
CA GLU A 98 -10.69 17.48 6.97
C GLU A 98 -10.09 16.85 5.70
N ASN A 99 -9.93 15.52 5.71
CA ASN A 99 -9.38 14.80 4.58
C ASN A 99 -10.46 14.43 3.58
N GLN A 100 -10.16 14.56 2.29
CA GLN A 100 -10.99 13.93 1.27
C GLN A 100 -10.89 12.40 1.38
N PRO A 101 -12.03 11.68 1.50
CA PRO A 101 -12.00 10.23 1.66
C PRO A 101 -11.41 9.50 0.46
N ILE A 102 -10.50 8.57 0.72
CA ILE A 102 -9.98 7.61 -0.23
C ILE A 102 -10.97 6.45 -0.31
N ARG A 103 -11.66 6.32 -1.45
CA ARG A 103 -12.65 5.25 -1.69
C ARG A 103 -12.14 4.12 -2.57
N ARG A 104 -11.03 4.35 -3.29
CA ARG A 104 -10.46 3.42 -4.26
C ARG A 104 -8.94 3.53 -4.20
N VAL A 105 -8.28 2.39 -4.20
CA VAL A 105 -6.83 2.28 -4.22
C VAL A 105 -6.45 1.44 -5.43
N LEU A 106 -5.57 1.96 -6.28
CA LEU A 106 -4.89 1.15 -7.30
C LEU A 106 -3.69 0.49 -6.62
N CYS A 107 -3.67 -0.84 -6.58
CA CYS A 107 -2.62 -1.59 -5.89
C CYS A 107 -1.92 -2.56 -6.85
N PRO A 108 -0.59 -2.51 -6.98
CA PRO A 108 0.16 -3.53 -7.71
C PRO A 108 0.27 -4.83 -6.88
N GLY A 109 0.81 -5.89 -7.50
CA GLY A 109 1.27 -7.08 -6.77
C GLY A 109 2.45 -6.74 -5.86
N LEU A 110 2.26 -6.81 -4.55
CA LEU A 110 3.25 -6.40 -3.56
C LEU A 110 4.30 -7.50 -3.36
N GLY A 111 5.55 -7.21 -3.74
CA GLY A 111 6.69 -8.12 -3.54
C GLY A 111 6.92 -9.14 -4.67
N THR A 112 6.21 -9.03 -5.80
CA THR A 112 6.27 -10.01 -6.89
C THR A 112 7.46 -9.82 -7.86
N ALA A 113 8.03 -8.62 -7.93
CA ALA A 113 9.18 -8.32 -8.79
C ALA A 113 10.50 -8.70 -8.10
N VAL A 114 11.25 -7.70 -7.60
CA VAL A 114 12.51 -7.91 -6.86
C VAL A 114 12.35 -8.90 -5.70
N GLY A 115 11.17 -8.94 -5.08
CA GLY A 115 10.87 -9.82 -3.97
C GLY A 115 10.63 -11.28 -4.34
N ARG A 116 10.45 -11.59 -5.63
CA ARG A 116 10.21 -12.94 -6.17
C ARG A 116 9.06 -13.70 -5.51
N MET A 117 8.10 -13.01 -4.90
CA MET A 117 6.90 -13.66 -4.39
C MET A 117 6.06 -14.17 -5.57
N PRO A 118 5.66 -15.46 -5.59
CA PRO A 118 4.74 -15.99 -6.59
C PRO A 118 3.45 -15.17 -6.66
N PHE A 119 2.92 -14.95 -7.86
CA PHE A 119 1.76 -14.07 -8.07
C PHE A 119 0.53 -14.53 -7.29
N ASN A 120 0.27 -15.84 -7.27
CA ASN A 120 -0.83 -16.44 -6.52
C ASN A 120 -0.66 -16.29 -5.00
N ARG A 121 0.55 -16.52 -4.48
CA ARG A 121 0.87 -16.28 -3.06
C ARG A 121 0.70 -14.81 -2.66
N CYS A 122 1.15 -13.88 -3.52
CA CYS A 122 0.92 -12.46 -3.31
C CYS A 122 -0.58 -12.12 -3.27
N ALA A 123 -1.35 -12.61 -4.24
CA ALA A 123 -2.78 -12.38 -4.30
C ALA A 123 -3.49 -12.93 -3.07
N PHE A 124 -3.17 -14.16 -2.66
CA PHE A 124 -3.70 -14.80 -1.47
C PHE A 124 -3.41 -13.96 -0.21
N GLN A 125 -2.16 -13.56 0.00
CA GLN A 125 -1.77 -12.71 1.14
C GLN A 125 -2.51 -11.37 1.16
N MET A 126 -2.70 -10.74 0.00
CA MET A 126 -3.45 -9.47 -0.09
C MET A 126 -4.94 -9.68 0.19
N VAL A 127 -5.55 -10.77 -0.30
CA VAL A 127 -6.95 -11.12 -0.01
C VAL A 127 -7.14 -11.38 1.48
N GLN A 128 -6.23 -12.11 2.13
CA GLN A 128 -6.30 -12.34 3.58
C GLN A 128 -6.33 -11.02 4.36
N ALA A 129 -5.48 -10.05 4.01
CA ALA A 129 -5.52 -8.73 4.64
C ALA A 129 -6.84 -7.97 4.35
N PHE A 130 -7.35 -8.06 3.13
CA PHE A 130 -8.61 -7.43 2.73
C PHE A 130 -9.81 -7.97 3.51
N GLU A 131 -9.98 -9.29 3.53
CA GLU A 131 -11.08 -9.98 4.20
C GLU A 131 -11.07 -9.70 5.70
N ILE A 132 -9.89 -9.72 6.33
CA ILE A 132 -9.76 -9.51 7.77
C ILE A 132 -9.99 -8.05 8.15
N PHE A 133 -9.34 -7.08 7.48
CA PHE A 133 -9.30 -5.69 7.96
C PHE A 133 -10.25 -4.72 7.26
N ASP A 134 -10.66 -5.00 6.03
CA ASP A 134 -11.64 -4.17 5.31
C ASP A 134 -13.05 -4.76 5.43
N LEU A 135 -13.22 -6.04 5.07
CA LEU A 135 -14.52 -6.73 5.11
C LEU A 135 -14.91 -7.25 6.50
N ARG A 136 -13.95 -7.33 7.43
CA ARG A 136 -14.18 -7.80 8.81
C ARG A 136 -14.73 -9.23 8.90
N LEU A 137 -14.29 -10.12 8.03
CA LEU A 137 -14.81 -11.50 7.95
C LEU A 137 -14.16 -12.47 8.94
N ASN A 138 -13.17 -12.02 9.73
CA ASN A 138 -12.48 -12.89 10.69
C ASN A 138 -12.05 -12.12 11.94
N ASP A 139 -12.95 -12.04 12.92
CA ASP A 139 -12.71 -11.36 14.19
C ASP A 139 -11.54 -11.98 14.97
N LYS A 140 -11.36 -13.31 14.89
CA LYS A 140 -10.26 -14.02 15.57
C LYS A 140 -8.89 -13.57 15.08
N LEU A 141 -8.72 -13.37 13.77
CA LEU A 141 -7.45 -12.88 13.23
C LEU A 141 -7.33 -11.35 13.28
N MET A 142 -8.45 -10.63 13.39
CA MET A 142 -8.43 -9.18 13.57
C MET A 142 -7.99 -8.80 14.99
N LYS A 143 -8.43 -9.57 15.99
CA LYS A 143 -8.11 -9.40 17.42
C LYS A 143 -7.72 -10.76 18.00
N PRO A 144 -6.50 -11.25 17.70
CA PRO A 144 -6.07 -12.56 18.13
C PRO A 144 -5.80 -12.59 19.63
N ASP A 145 -6.45 -13.51 20.33
CA ASP A 145 -6.20 -13.76 21.76
C ASP A 145 -4.99 -14.69 21.97
N LYS A 146 -4.57 -15.42 20.93
CA LYS A 146 -3.50 -16.42 21.00
C LYS A 146 -2.49 -16.21 19.87
N LEU A 147 -1.21 -16.18 20.23
CA LEU A 147 -0.11 -16.14 19.26
C LEU A 147 -0.13 -17.34 18.31
N TRP A 148 -0.66 -18.48 18.75
CA TRP A 148 -0.78 -19.69 17.95
C TRP A 148 -1.68 -19.51 16.71
N ASP A 149 -2.76 -18.73 16.83
CA ASP A 149 -3.66 -18.45 15.71
C ASP A 149 -2.96 -17.59 14.66
N VAL A 150 -2.21 -16.58 15.10
CA VAL A 150 -1.39 -15.72 14.23
C VAL A 150 -0.28 -16.53 13.55
N ARG A 151 0.39 -17.43 14.29
CA ARG A 151 1.43 -18.30 13.74
C ARG A 151 0.88 -19.26 12.69
N ALA A 152 -0.29 -19.85 12.93
CA ALA A 152 -0.94 -20.75 11.97
C ALA A 152 -1.31 -19.99 10.68
N HIS A 153 -1.84 -18.77 10.83
CA HIS A 153 -2.17 -17.89 9.70
C HIS A 153 -0.93 -17.48 8.90
N ASP A 154 0.15 -17.07 9.59
CA ASP A 154 1.42 -16.72 8.97
C ASP A 154 2.01 -17.88 8.16
N LYS A 155 2.02 -19.09 8.73
CA LYS A 155 2.46 -20.31 8.05
C LYS A 155 1.62 -20.62 6.81
N MET A 156 0.30 -20.58 6.93
CA MET A 156 -0.63 -20.80 5.80
C MET A 156 -0.32 -19.85 4.63
N MET A 157 -0.04 -18.58 4.91
CA MET A 157 0.29 -17.59 3.89
C MET A 157 1.67 -17.79 3.24
N GLN A 158 2.65 -18.34 3.97
CA GLN A 158 3.98 -18.64 3.43
C GLN A 158 3.98 -19.90 2.56
N GLU A 159 3.16 -20.88 2.90
CA GLU A 159 3.09 -22.19 2.24
C GLU A 159 2.08 -22.25 1.09
N TYR A 160 1.28 -21.20 0.89
CA TYR A 160 0.28 -21.15 -0.18
C TYR A 160 0.93 -21.29 -1.57
N ASN A 161 0.42 -22.25 -2.36
CA ASN A 161 0.97 -22.63 -3.67
C ASN A 161 -0.08 -22.77 -4.78
N GLU A 162 -1.38 -22.59 -4.49
CA GLU A 162 -2.49 -22.84 -5.44
C GLU A 162 -2.78 -21.68 -6.39
#